data_AF-A0A257N760-F1
#
_entry.id   AF-A0A257N760-F1
#
_cell.length_a   1.000
_cell.length_b   1.000
_cell.length_c   1.000
_cell.angle_alpha   90.00
_cell.angle_beta   90.00
_cell.angle_gamma   90.00
#
_symmetry.space_group_name_H-M   'P 1'
#
loop_
_entity.id
_entity.type
_entity.pdbx_description
1 polymer ?
#
loop_
_entity_poly.entity_id
_entity_poly.type
_entity_poly.pdbx_seq_one_letter_code
_entity_poly.pdbx_strand_id
1 'polypeptide(L)'
;MKTLKKIALALCIAASMGAVSTSAMAETDKGRITYAPTEAIDMTVAKVNEALSLLEQGGDVEKASDAAKGALDISKEINANDKVDAARAKANNKVKAARKHLSEGSTQEAEQELRDAQKGYLALKSLI
;
A
#
# COMPACT_ATOMS: atom_id res chain seq x y z
N MET A 1 -11.73 19.27 15.77
CA MET A 1 -12.00 18.48 14.54
C MET A 1 -10.77 17.77 13.97
N LYS A 2 -9.58 18.40 13.89
CA LYS A 2 -8.37 17.75 13.33
C LYS A 2 -7.92 16.52 14.13
N THR A 3 -7.96 16.58 15.46
CA THR A 3 -7.53 15.48 16.34
C THR A 3 -8.47 14.28 16.29
N LEU A 4 -9.79 14.51 16.34
CA LEU A 4 -10.80 13.45 16.19
C LEU A 4 -10.73 12.77 14.82
N LYS A 5 -10.49 13.53 13.74
CA LYS A 5 -10.25 12.96 12.41
C LYS A 5 -8.98 12.10 12.39
N LYS A 6 -7.88 12.55 13.00
CA LYS A 6 -6.64 11.78 13.12
C LYS A 6 -6.82 10.50 13.94
N ILE A 7 -7.61 10.53 15.02
CA ILE A 7 -7.87 9.36 15.87
C ILE A 7 -8.75 8.33 15.14
N ALA A 8 -9.85 8.76 14.51
CA ALA A 8 -10.69 7.88 13.71
C ALA A 8 -9.91 7.27 12.53
N LEU A 9 -8.99 8.03 11.96
CA LEU A 9 -8.13 7.63 10.84
C LEU A 9 -7.07 6.60 11.26
N ALA A 10 -6.40 6.81 12.40
CA ALA A 10 -5.49 5.83 12.98
C ALA A 10 -6.22 4.51 13.32
N LEU A 11 -7.48 4.59 13.78
CA LEU A 11 -8.33 3.43 14.03
C LEU A 11 -8.68 2.67 12.74
N CYS A 12 -8.92 3.36 11.61
CA CYS A 12 -9.15 2.70 10.32
C CYS A 12 -7.90 2.00 9.79
N ILE A 13 -6.72 2.60 9.93
CA ILE A 13 -5.46 1.98 9.53
C ILE A 13 -5.18 0.77 10.42
N ALA A 14 -5.29 0.91 11.73
CA ALA A 14 -5.11 -0.20 12.68
C ALA A 14 -6.11 -1.35 12.43
N ALA A 15 -7.36 -1.05 12.09
CA ALA A 15 -8.35 -2.06 11.72
C ALA A 15 -8.02 -2.76 10.39
N SER A 16 -7.34 -2.08 9.46
CA SER A 16 -6.85 -2.69 8.21
C SER A 16 -5.59 -3.54 8.39
N MET A 17 -4.92 -3.47 9.54
CA MET A 17 -3.77 -4.31 9.91
C MET A 17 -4.19 -5.66 10.55
N GLY A 18 -5.47 -6.04 10.42
CA GLY A 18 -5.98 -7.31 10.92
C GLY A 18 -5.17 -8.49 10.39
N ALA A 19 -4.45 -9.14 11.31
CA ALA A 19 -3.75 -10.41 11.17
C ALA A 19 -3.23 -10.72 9.74
N VAL A 20 -2.02 -10.25 9.43
CA VAL A 20 -1.21 -10.94 8.41
C VAL A 20 -0.90 -12.34 8.94
N SER A 21 -1.79 -13.29 8.66
CA SER A 21 -1.50 -14.71 8.84
C SER A 21 -0.22 -14.99 8.07
N THR A 22 0.84 -15.40 8.76
CA THR A 22 2.05 -15.92 8.13
C THR A 22 1.67 -17.24 7.47
N SER A 23 1.13 -17.17 6.25
CA SER A 23 0.87 -18.34 5.44
C SER A 23 2.21 -19.00 5.10
N ALA A 24 2.25 -20.31 5.24
CA ALA A 24 3.36 -21.11 4.76
C ALA A 24 3.54 -20.80 3.27
N MET A 25 4.64 -20.11 2.94
CA MET A 25 4.98 -19.71 1.58
C MET A 25 5.00 -20.95 0.70
N ALA A 26 4.07 -21.05 -0.24
CA ALA A 26 4.08 -22.14 -1.20
C ALA A 26 5.21 -21.87 -2.22
N GLU A 27 6.30 -22.64 -2.15
CA GLU A 27 7.28 -22.70 -3.22
C GLU A 27 6.61 -23.37 -4.43
N THR A 28 6.33 -22.60 -5.48
CA THR A 28 5.79 -23.13 -6.74
C THR A 28 6.89 -23.68 -7.65
N ASP A 29 8.11 -23.19 -7.46
CA ASP A 29 9.37 -23.67 -8.03
C ASP A 29 10.49 -23.47 -6.99
N LYS A 30 11.59 -24.22 -7.11
CA LYS A 30 12.72 -24.17 -6.16
C LYS A 30 13.23 -22.73 -5.98
N GLY A 31 12.97 -22.15 -4.82
CA GLY A 31 13.38 -20.78 -4.47
C GLY A 31 12.47 -19.65 -4.98
N ARG A 32 11.30 -19.95 -5.56
CA ARG A 32 10.29 -18.95 -5.93
C ARG A 32 9.08 -19.05 -5.03
N ILE A 33 8.90 -18.03 -4.20
CA ILE A 33 7.69 -17.84 -3.39
C ILE A 33 6.59 -17.29 -4.30
N THR A 34 5.44 -17.93 -4.32
CA THR A 34 4.23 -17.37 -4.94
C THR A 34 3.24 -16.98 -3.85
N TYR A 35 2.65 -15.80 -3.99
CA TYR A 35 1.65 -15.28 -3.08
C TYR A 35 0.27 -15.46 -3.67
N ALA A 36 -0.72 -15.81 -2.84
CA ALA A 36 -2.09 -15.68 -3.28
C ALA A 36 -2.39 -14.20 -3.57
N PRO A 37 -3.24 -13.86 -4.56
CA PRO A 37 -3.45 -12.46 -4.94
C PRO A 37 -3.92 -11.58 -3.78
N THR A 38 -4.74 -12.13 -2.88
CA THR A 38 -5.20 -11.45 -1.67
C THR A 38 -4.07 -11.18 -0.67
N GLU A 39 -3.09 -12.08 -0.56
CA GLU A 39 -1.91 -11.90 0.31
C GLU A 39 -0.96 -10.85 -0.27
N ALA A 40 -0.73 -10.88 -1.59
CA ALA A 40 0.05 -9.86 -2.27
C ALA A 40 -0.60 -8.46 -2.13
N ILE A 41 -1.94 -8.38 -2.14
CA ILE A 41 -2.67 -7.15 -1.83
C ILE A 41 -2.39 -6.69 -0.40
N ASP A 42 -2.48 -7.58 0.58
CA ASP A 42 -2.24 -7.24 1.99
C ASP A 42 -0.80 -6.76 2.24
N MET A 43 0.18 -7.42 1.64
CA MET A 43 1.58 -6.99 1.70
C MET A 43 1.79 -5.62 1.03
N THR A 44 1.13 -5.37 -0.10
CA THR A 44 1.17 -4.07 -0.79
C THR A 44 0.58 -2.97 0.07
N VAL A 45 -0.59 -3.21 0.67
CA VAL A 45 -1.26 -2.27 1.59
C VAL A 45 -0.39 -2.01 2.82
N ALA A 46 0.26 -3.03 3.38
CA ALA A 46 1.17 -2.88 4.51
C ALA A 46 2.33 -1.92 4.19
N LYS A 47 2.92 -2.00 2.99
CA LYS A 47 3.95 -1.04 2.56
C LYS A 47 3.43 0.38 2.34
N VAL A 48 2.20 0.53 1.83
CA VAL A 48 1.56 1.86 1.77
C VAL A 48 1.32 2.43 3.17
N ASN A 49 0.91 1.60 4.13
CA ASN A 49 0.70 1.99 5.52
C ASN A 49 2.01 2.38 6.22
N GLU A 50 3.10 1.69 5.92
CA GLU A 50 4.45 2.05 6.39
C GLU A 50 4.83 3.46 5.89
N ALA A 51 4.63 3.74 4.59
CA ALA A 51 4.87 5.06 4.02
C ALA A 51 4.01 6.16 4.69
N LEU A 52 2.72 5.90 4.90
CA LEU A 52 1.82 6.83 5.61
C LEU A 52 2.28 7.07 7.04
N SER A 53 2.68 6.03 7.76
CA SER A 53 3.13 6.12 9.16
C SER A 53 4.40 6.97 9.28
N LEU A 54 5.34 6.84 8.33
CA LEU A 54 6.56 7.63 8.27
C LEU A 54 6.30 9.13 8.05
N LEU A 55 5.28 9.47 7.24
CA LEU A 55 4.84 10.85 7.05
C LEU A 55 4.10 11.41 8.27
N GLU A 56 3.21 10.63 8.89
CA GLU A 56 2.43 11.04 10.06
C GLU A 56 3.28 11.29 11.32
N GLN A 57 4.38 10.55 11.46
CA GLN A 57 5.36 10.72 12.54
C GLN A 57 6.34 11.88 12.28
N GLY A 58 6.16 12.62 11.18
CA GLY A 58 6.94 13.81 10.82
C GLY A 58 8.37 13.53 10.37
N GLY A 59 8.69 12.28 10.02
CA GLY A 59 10.03 11.77 10.31
C GLY A 59 10.98 11.56 9.14
N ASP A 60 10.52 11.08 7.98
CA ASP A 60 11.49 10.62 6.97
C ASP A 60 10.87 10.50 5.57
N VAL A 61 10.99 11.57 4.78
CA VAL A 61 10.49 11.64 3.40
C VAL A 61 11.18 10.60 2.50
N GLU A 62 12.46 10.34 2.76
CA GLU A 62 13.25 9.36 2.00
C GLU A 62 12.74 7.94 2.29
N LYS A 63 12.64 7.56 3.56
CA LYS A 63 12.07 6.25 3.92
C LYS A 63 10.61 6.11 3.49
N ALA A 64 9.82 7.18 3.53
CA ALA A 64 8.44 7.14 3.03
C ALA A 64 8.40 6.87 1.52
N SER A 65 9.32 7.50 0.75
CA SER A 65 9.47 7.27 -0.69
C SER A 65 9.94 5.84 -1.00
N ASP A 66 10.82 5.28 -0.17
CA ASP A 66 11.30 3.90 -0.28
C ASP A 66 10.22 2.88 0.07
N ALA A 67 9.44 3.10 1.13
CA ALA A 67 8.29 2.26 1.46
C ALA A 67 7.24 2.30 0.34
N ALA A 68 6.97 3.48 -0.23
CA ALA A 68 6.09 3.63 -1.39
C ALA A 68 6.64 2.92 -2.64
N LYS A 69 7.96 2.94 -2.86
CA LYS A 69 8.61 2.13 -3.91
C LYS A 69 8.42 0.63 -3.65
N GLY A 70 8.60 0.20 -2.40
CA GLY A 70 8.37 -1.19 -1.99
C GLY A 70 6.94 -1.65 -2.28
N ALA A 71 5.94 -0.79 -2.06
CA ALA A 71 4.56 -1.10 -2.44
C ALA A 71 4.40 -1.34 -3.94
N LEU A 72 5.04 -0.53 -4.80
CA LEU A 72 5.02 -0.74 -6.25
C LEU A 72 5.67 -2.07 -6.65
N ASP A 73 6.77 -2.43 -5.99
CA ASP A 73 7.49 -3.67 -6.27
C ASP A 73 6.67 -4.89 -5.84
N ILE A 74 6.09 -4.90 -4.63
CA ILE A 74 5.21 -5.98 -4.15
C ILE A 74 3.92 -6.06 -4.98
N SER A 75 3.39 -4.93 -5.47
CA SER A 75 2.16 -4.92 -6.28
C SER A 75 2.26 -5.81 -7.53
N LYS A 76 3.47 -6.10 -8.01
CA LYS A 76 3.72 -6.99 -9.16
C LYS A 76 3.33 -8.43 -8.85
N GLU A 77 3.39 -8.84 -7.58
CA GLU A 77 2.99 -10.16 -7.11
C GLU A 77 1.46 -10.33 -7.04
N ILE A 78 0.68 -9.24 -7.19
CA ILE A 78 -0.77 -9.31 -7.33
C ILE A 78 -1.07 -9.83 -8.74
N ASN A 79 -1.20 -11.16 -8.86
CA ASN A 79 -1.46 -11.86 -10.12
C ASN A 79 -2.87 -12.47 -10.12
N ALA A 80 -3.84 -11.77 -10.69
CA ALA A 80 -5.25 -12.21 -10.73
C ALA A 80 -5.83 -12.17 -12.15
N ASN A 81 -6.77 -11.25 -12.41
CA ASN A 81 -7.45 -11.10 -13.71
C ASN A 81 -7.27 -9.67 -14.26
N ASP A 82 -7.62 -9.45 -15.53
CA ASP A 82 -7.45 -8.16 -16.21
C ASP A 82 -8.14 -6.98 -15.50
N LYS A 83 -9.27 -7.23 -14.81
CA LYS A 83 -9.97 -6.18 -14.05
C LYS A 83 -9.16 -5.76 -12.83
N VAL A 84 -8.60 -6.74 -12.11
CA VAL A 84 -7.68 -6.49 -10.99
C VAL A 84 -6.46 -5.75 -11.50
N ASP A 85 -5.89 -6.14 -12.65
CA ASP A 85 -4.71 -5.52 -13.22
C ASP A 85 -4.93 -4.06 -13.62
N ALA A 86 -6.06 -3.77 -14.27
CA ALA A 86 -6.45 -2.40 -14.61
C ALA A 86 -6.68 -1.54 -13.36
N ALA A 87 -7.30 -2.09 -12.31
CA ALA A 87 -7.53 -1.39 -11.05
C ALA A 87 -6.23 -1.18 -10.27
N ARG A 88 -5.34 -2.17 -10.24
CA ARG A 88 -3.99 -2.09 -9.67
C ARG A 88 -3.19 -0.99 -10.34
N ALA A 89 -3.20 -0.90 -11.68
CA ALA A 89 -2.49 0.14 -12.41
C ALA A 89 -2.94 1.56 -11.98
N LYS A 90 -4.25 1.76 -11.71
CA LYS A 90 -4.77 3.03 -11.18
C LYS A 90 -4.24 3.33 -9.78
N ALA A 91 -4.21 2.34 -8.89
CA ALA A 91 -3.61 2.49 -7.55
C ALA A 91 -2.10 2.77 -7.63
N ASN A 92 -1.37 2.06 -8.50
CA ASN A 92 0.06 2.28 -8.74
C ASN A 92 0.36 3.71 -9.20
N ASN A 93 -0.50 4.30 -10.04
CA ASN A 93 -0.33 5.68 -10.48
C ASN A 93 -0.45 6.68 -9.32
N LYS A 94 -1.30 6.41 -8.32
CA LYS A 94 -1.36 7.21 -7.09
C LYS A 94 -0.09 7.08 -6.26
N VAL A 95 0.46 5.88 -6.12
CA VAL A 95 1.77 5.70 -5.43
C VAL A 95 2.90 6.41 -6.17
N LYS A 96 2.92 6.38 -7.51
CA LYS A 96 3.92 7.11 -8.30
C LYS A 96 3.79 8.63 -8.14
N ALA A 97 2.57 9.14 -8.16
CA ALA A 97 2.31 10.55 -7.91
C ALA A 97 2.76 10.94 -6.50
N ALA A 98 2.51 10.09 -5.49
CA ALA A 98 2.93 10.38 -4.12
C ALA A 98 4.44 10.51 -4.03
N ARG A 99 5.19 9.59 -4.64
CA ARG A 99 6.65 9.65 -4.70
C ARG A 99 7.16 10.91 -5.40
N LYS A 100 6.46 11.38 -6.44
CA LYS A 100 6.76 12.65 -7.10
C LYS A 100 6.55 13.82 -6.13
N HIS A 101 5.41 13.91 -5.48
CA HIS A 101 5.14 14.97 -4.50
C HIS A 101 6.10 14.94 -3.31
N LEU A 102 6.52 13.75 -2.84
CA LEU A 102 7.57 13.63 -1.83
C LEU A 102 8.90 14.26 -2.29
N SER A 103 9.29 14.02 -3.54
CA SER A 103 10.51 14.62 -4.10
C SER A 103 10.41 16.15 -4.28
N GLU A 104 9.20 16.68 -4.38
CA GLU A 104 8.90 18.12 -4.49
C GLU A 104 8.70 18.79 -3.12
N GLY A 105 8.72 18.03 -2.03
CA GLY A 105 8.45 18.52 -0.67
C GLY A 105 6.95 18.69 -0.33
N SER A 106 6.07 18.29 -1.23
CA SER A 106 4.60 18.34 -1.12
C SER A 106 4.07 17.16 -0.29
N THR A 107 4.40 17.12 1.00
CA THR A 107 4.10 15.98 1.87
C THR A 107 2.61 15.75 2.13
N GLN A 108 1.78 16.79 2.11
CA GLN A 108 0.32 16.66 2.29
C GLN A 108 -0.33 16.00 1.06
N GLU A 109 0.06 16.41 -0.14
CA GLU A 109 -0.39 15.84 -1.40
C GLU A 109 0.05 14.38 -1.51
N ALA A 110 1.30 14.09 -1.17
CA ALA A 110 1.81 12.73 -1.11
C ALA A 110 1.03 11.84 -0.15
N GLU A 111 0.72 12.34 1.05
CA GLU A 111 -0.09 11.62 2.04
C GLU A 111 -1.49 11.31 1.49
N GLN A 112 -2.14 12.28 0.86
CA GLN A 112 -3.46 12.08 0.27
C GLN A 112 -3.44 11.04 -0.85
N GLU A 113 -2.41 11.07 -1.71
CA GLU A 113 -2.27 10.09 -2.79
C GLU A 113 -1.94 8.68 -2.29
N LEU A 114 -1.15 8.56 -1.21
CA LEU A 114 -0.93 7.27 -0.55
C LEU A 114 -2.23 6.73 0.06
N ARG A 115 -3.09 7.58 0.64
CA ARG A 115 -4.42 7.17 1.12
C ARG A 115 -5.34 6.73 -0.01
N ASP A 116 -5.30 7.42 -1.14
CA ASP A 116 -6.06 7.02 -2.32
C ASP A 116 -5.56 5.68 -2.88
N ALA A 117 -4.24 5.48 -2.91
CA ALA A 117 -3.62 4.22 -3.31
C ALA A 117 -4.02 3.07 -2.36
N GLN A 118 -3.98 3.29 -1.05
CA GLN A 118 -4.38 2.32 -0.02
C GLN A 118 -5.82 1.83 -0.27
N LYS A 119 -6.77 2.77 -0.46
CA LYS A 119 -8.16 2.44 -0.80
C LYS A 119 -8.26 1.67 -2.12
N GLY A 120 -7.49 2.08 -3.12
CA GLY A 120 -7.42 1.42 -4.42
C GLY A 120 -6.98 -0.04 -4.31
N TYR A 121 -5.92 -0.33 -3.53
CA TYR A 121 -5.44 -1.69 -3.32
C TYR A 121 -6.43 -2.53 -2.50
N LEU A 122 -7.02 -1.99 -1.44
CA LEU A 122 -8.04 -2.70 -0.65
C LEU A 122 -9.27 -3.07 -1.50
N ALA A 123 -9.67 -2.21 -2.42
CA ALA A 123 -10.80 -2.47 -3.32
C ALA A 123 -10.53 -3.62 -4.31
N LEU A 124 -9.26 -3.98 -4.58
CA LEU A 124 -8.92 -5.09 -5.48
C LEU A 124 -9.48 -6.42 -4.99
N LYS A 125 -9.61 -6.63 -3.67
CA LYS A 125 -10.17 -7.87 -3.10
C LYS A 125 -11.61 -8.12 -3.54
N SER A 126 -12.37 -7.09 -3.89
CA SER A 126 -13.74 -7.23 -4.41
C SER A 126 -13.82 -7.63 -5.89
N LEU A 127 -12.67 -7.67 -6.58
CA LEU A 127 -12.55 -7.97 -8.01
C LEU A 127 -11.92 -9.34 -8.29
N ILE A 128 -11.58 -10.09 -7.23
CA ILE A 128 -10.99 -11.43 -7.27
C ILE A 128 -12.09 -12.46 -7.11
#